data_AF-A0A0S4R0X6-F1
#
_entry.id   AF-A0A0S4R0X6-F1
#
_cell.length_a   1.000
_cell.length_b   1.000
_cell.length_c   1.000
_cell.angle_alpha   90.00
_cell.angle_beta   90.00
_cell.angle_gamma   90.00
#
_symmetry.space_group_name_H-M   'P 1'
#
loop_
_entity.id
_entity.type
_entity.pdbx_description
1 polymer ?
#
loop_
_entity_poly.entity_id
_entity_poly.type
_entity_poly.pdbx_seq_one_letter_code
_entity_poly.pdbx_strand_id
1 'polypeptide(L)' 'MYPLFRSINAYLVRWARKKYKRLRALRNVQSWWLAVVKRDRKLFAHWAWMPHFWLAG' A
#
# COMPACT_ATOMS: atom_id res chain seq x y z
N MET A 1 -19.11 0.33 1.96
CA MET A 1 -18.81 0.12 0.52
C MET A 1 -17.41 0.61 0.22
N TYR A 2 -16.43 -0.29 0.04
CA TYR A 2 -15.23 -0.23 -0.83
C TYR A 2 -14.20 -1.33 -0.42
N PRO A 3 -14.63 -2.59 -0.16
CA PRO A 3 -13.69 -3.66 0.17
C PRO A 3 -12.71 -3.95 -0.98
N LEU A 4 -13.14 -3.78 -2.23
CA LEU A 4 -12.31 -4.03 -3.41
C LEU A 4 -11.05 -3.14 -3.47
N PHE A 5 -11.21 -1.83 -3.27
CA PHE A 5 -10.08 -0.89 -3.29
C PHE A 5 -9.09 -1.16 -2.14
N ARG A 6 -9.60 -1.61 -0.98
CA ARG A 6 -8.73 -2.07 0.12
C ARG A 6 -7.96 -3.33 -0.26
N SER A 7 -8.61 -4.28 -0.92
CA SER A 7 -7.97 -5.52 -1.41
C SER A 7 -6.87 -5.22 -2.43
N ILE A 8 -7.09 -4.25 -3.32
CA ILE A 8 -6.07 -3.79 -4.29
C ILE A 8 -4.85 -3.23 -3.56
N ASN A 9 -5.05 -2.28 -2.62
CA ASN A 9 -3.96 -1.71 -1.83
C ASN A 9 -3.21 -2.79 -1.02
N ALA A 10 -3.94 -3.71 -0.40
CA ALA A 10 -3.34 -4.83 0.34
C ALA A 10 -2.55 -5.78 -0.56
N TYR A 11 -3.02 -6.03 -1.78
CA TYR A 11 -2.32 -6.86 -2.76
C TYR A 11 -1.03 -6.19 -3.25
N LEU A 12 -1.05 -4.88 -3.52
CA LEU A 12 0.13 -4.07 -3.83
C LEU A 12 1.21 -4.18 -2.75
N VAL A 13 0.80 -4.04 -1.49
CA VAL A 13 1.70 -4.18 -0.34
C VAL A 13 2.24 -5.60 -0.24
N ARG A 14 1.39 -6.64 -0.38
CA ARG A 14 1.84 -8.05 -0.39
C ARG A 14 2.85 -8.32 -1.51
N TRP A 15 2.58 -7.84 -2.72
CA TRP A 15 3.49 -7.94 -3.85
C TRP A 15 4.83 -7.24 -3.57
N ALA A 16 4.79 -6.02 -3.03
CA ALA A 16 6.00 -5.27 -2.70
C ALA A 16 6.83 -5.98 -1.63
N ARG A 17 6.20 -6.59 -0.62
CA ARG A 17 6.87 -7.42 0.40
C ARG A 17 7.50 -8.67 -0.19
N LYS A 18 6.85 -9.31 -1.17
CA LYS A 18 7.40 -10.50 -1.86
C LYS A 18 8.55 -10.14 -2.80
N LYS A 19 8.47 -8.99 -3.47
CA LYS A 19 9.49 -8.52 -4.42
C LYS A 19 10.74 -7.98 -3.74
N TYR A 20 10.57 -7.23 -2.64
CA TYR A 20 11.67 -6.53 -1.98
C TYR A 20 11.91 -7.06 -0.56
N LYS A 21 13.03 -7.77 -0.35
CA LYS A 21 13.42 -8.31 0.96
C LYS A 21 13.45 -7.24 2.07
N ARG A 22 13.85 -6.00 1.73
CA ARG A 22 13.86 -4.85 2.67
C ARG A 22 12.49 -4.46 3.20
N LEU A 23 11.42 -4.75 2.46
CA LEU A 23 10.04 -4.40 2.82
C LEU A 23 9.34 -5.51 3.62
N ARG A 24 10.04 -6.60 3.96
CA ARG A 24 9.42 -7.75 4.66
C ARG A 24 8.85 -7.36 6.02
N ALA A 25 9.54 -6.47 6.74
CA ALA A 25 9.13 -5.90 8.02
C ALA A 25 7.99 -4.89 7.84
N LEU A 26 7.00 -4.95 8.75
CA LEU A 26 5.82 -4.08 8.72
C LEU A 26 6.19 -2.59 8.76
N ARG A 27 7.15 -2.21 9.61
CA ARG A 27 7.63 -0.83 9.72
C ARG A 27 8.21 -0.31 8.40
N ASN A 28 8.99 -1.15 7.71
CA ASN A 28 9.62 -0.77 6.45
C ASN A 28 8.60 -0.62 5.32
N VAL A 29 7.61 -1.52 5.25
CA VAL A 29 6.56 -1.41 4.22
C VAL A 29 5.62 -0.24 4.49
N GLN A 30 5.34 0.08 5.75
CA GLN A 30 4.56 1.28 6.11
C GLN A 30 5.29 2.55 5.69
N SER A 31 6.57 2.70 6.04
CA SER A 31 7.36 3.88 5.64
C SER A 31 7.50 3.99 4.12
N TRP A 32 7.75 2.87 3.43
CA TRP A 32 7.78 2.83 1.97
C TRP A 32 6.44 3.23 1.35
N TRP A 33 5.33 2.71 1.87
CA TRP A 33 4.00 3.01 1.38
C TRP A 33 3.65 4.49 1.53
N LEU A 34 3.94 5.08 2.69
CA LEU A 34 3.78 6.52 2.91
C LEU A 34 4.61 7.34 1.93
N ALA A 35 5.84 6.93 1.65
CA ALA A 35 6.69 7.59 0.67
C ALA A 35 6.13 7.49 -0.76
N VAL A 36 5.59 6.33 -1.15
CA VAL A 36 4.97 6.11 -2.47
C VAL A 36 3.73 6.97 -2.63
N VAL A 37 2.81 6.92 -1.66
CA VAL A 37 1.59 7.72 -1.69
C VAL A 37 1.94 9.21 -1.68
N LYS A 38 2.92 9.65 -0.88
CA LYS A 38 3.34 11.07 -0.86
C LYS A 38 3.95 11.51 -2.19
N ARG A 39 4.74 10.65 -2.83
CA ARG A 39 5.39 10.94 -4.11
C ARG A 39 4.38 11.06 -5.24
N ASP A 40 3.39 10.17 -5.29
CA ASP A 40 2.44 10.15 -6.40
C ASP A 40 1.03 9.74 -5.97
N ARG A 41 0.25 10.72 -5.51
CA ARG A 41 -1.15 10.52 -5.09
C ARG A 41 -2.11 10.30 -6.27
N LYS A 42 -1.67 10.57 -7.51
CA LYS A 42 -2.50 10.49 -8.72
C LYS A 42 -2.32 9.18 -9.50
N LEU A 43 -1.35 8.36 -9.10
CA LEU A 43 -1.11 7.04 -9.71
C LEU A 43 -2.37 6.16 -9.68
N PHE A 44 -3.16 6.27 -8.61
CA PHE A 44 -4.47 5.65 -8.51
C PHE A 44 -5.51 6.67 -8.06
N ALA A 45 -6.66 6.72 -8.74
CA ALA A 45 -7.73 7.67 -8.43
C ALA A 45 -8.20 7.58 -6.96
N HIS A 46 -8.24 6.37 -6.39
CA HIS A 46 -8.69 6.16 -5.01
C HIS A 46 -7.65 6.56 -3.95
N TRP A 47 -6.38 6.76 -4.29
CA TRP A 47 -5.36 7.18 -3.31
C TRP A 47 -5.56 8.60 -2.80
N ALA A 48 -6.32 9.42 -3.52
CA ALA A 48 -6.67 10.77 -3.10
C ALA A 48 -7.44 10.77 -1.76
N TRP A 49 -8.41 9.87 -1.60
CA TRP A 49 -9.29 9.77 -0.42
C TRP A 49 -9.08 8.47 0.40
N MET A 50 -8.41 7.45 -0.14
CA MET A 50 -8.08 6.19 0.55
C MET A 50 -6.60 5.81 0.35
N PRO A 51 -5.67 6.56 0.96
CA PRO A 51 -4.25 6.25 0.90
C PRO A 51 -3.85 5.09 1.84
N HIS A 52 -4.73 4.59 2.69
CA HIS A 52 -4.40 3.57 3.68
C HIS A 52 -4.60 2.16 3.10
N PHE A 53 -3.78 1.21 3.55
CA PHE A 53 -3.95 -0.22 3.28
C PHE A 53 -4.22 -0.96 4.58
N TRP A 54 -4.98 -2.05 4.49
CA TRP A 54 -5.13 -3.01 5.58
C TRP A 54 -4.33 -4.25 5.24
N LEU A 55 -3.31 -4.54 6.04
CA LEU A 55 -2.77 -5.90 6.09
C LEU A 55 -3.72 -6.68 6.98
N ALA A 56 -4.62 -7.44 6.38
CA ALA A 56 -5.19 -8.58 7.09
C ALA A 56 -3.99 -9.47 7.47
N GLY A 57 -3.71 -9.50 8.78
CA GLY A 57 -2.75 -10.43 9.37
C GLY A 57 -3.23 -11.85 9.22
#